data_AF-A0AAD4UUW7-F1
#
_entry.id   AF-A0AAD4UUW7-F1
#
_cell.length_a   1.000
_cell.length_b   1.000
_cell.length_c   1.000
_cell.angle_alpha   90.00
_cell.angle_beta   90.00
_cell.angle_gamma   90.00
#
_symmetry.space_group_name_H-M   'P 1'
#
loop_
_entity.id
_entity.type
_entity.pdbx_description
1 polymer ?
#
loop_
_entity_poly.entity_id
_entity_poly.type
_entity_poly.pdbx_seq_one_letter_code
_entity_poly.pdbx_strand_id
1 'polypeptide(L)'
;MHLLQNISDATTIVIEFVTSPNNPDGQLNKAIFQGPNAKAIYDRVYYWPHFTAIPAPADDELMIFSISKFTGHAGSRFGWAVVKDESVYKRMSEYIELSSLGVSRDAQLRASKLLNMTFTRLCVVEMREGRR
;
A
#
# COMPACT_ATOMS: atom_id res chain seq x y z
N MET A 1 12.82 21.85 7.78
CA MET A 1 11.59 21.99 8.60
C MET A 1 10.68 22.99 7.87
N HIS A 2 9.82 22.52 6.96
CA HIS A 2 8.73 23.36 6.43
C HIS A 2 7.47 22.99 7.21
N LEU A 3 7.16 23.80 8.23
CA LEU A 3 5.88 23.79 8.90
C LEU A 3 4.83 24.33 7.91
N LEU A 4 4.08 23.44 7.26
CA LEU A 4 2.72 23.80 6.90
C LEU A 4 1.90 23.61 8.17
N GLN A 5 1.54 24.75 8.75
CA GLN A 5 0.79 24.85 9.99
C GLN A 5 -0.53 24.09 9.89
N ASN A 6 -0.91 23.52 11.03
CA ASN A 6 -2.20 22.91 11.33
C ASN A 6 -3.32 23.59 10.50
N ILE A 7 -3.96 22.82 9.62
CA ILE A 7 -5.05 23.31 8.75
C ILE A 7 -6.31 23.43 9.62
N SER A 8 -6.31 24.37 10.57
CA SER A 8 -7.50 24.68 11.36
C SER A 8 -8.41 25.68 10.64
N ASP A 9 -7.95 26.33 9.55
CA ASP A 9 -8.61 27.50 8.96
C ASP A 9 -8.92 27.44 7.45
N ALA A 10 -8.76 26.30 6.75
CA ALA A 10 -8.97 26.27 5.29
C ALA A 10 -10.11 25.33 4.84
N THR A 11 -10.94 25.83 3.92
CA THR A 11 -11.84 25.07 3.03
C THR A 11 -11.09 24.12 2.08
N THR A 12 -9.76 24.10 2.15
CA THR A 12 -8.89 23.33 1.27
C THR A 12 -8.69 21.92 1.81
N ILE A 13 -9.03 20.93 0.98
CA ILE A 13 -8.73 19.52 1.26
C ILE A 13 -7.30 19.23 0.79
N VAL A 14 -6.49 18.63 1.66
CA VAL A 14 -5.13 18.18 1.35
C VAL A 14 -5.12 16.66 1.24
N ILE A 15 -4.55 16.16 0.14
CA ILE A 15 -4.27 14.73 -0.06
C ILE A 15 -2.76 14.55 -0.01
N GLU A 16 -2.28 13.91 1.04
CA GLU A 16 -0.86 13.61 1.26
C GLU A 16 -0.52 12.22 0.72
N PHE A 17 0.53 12.12 -0.08
CA PHE A 17 1.11 10.84 -0.47
C PHE A 17 2.23 10.49 0.51
N VAL A 18 2.06 9.38 1.23
CA VAL A 18 3.00 8.93 2.26
C VAL A 18 3.66 7.63 1.80
N THR A 19 4.90 7.70 1.34
CA THR A 19 5.68 6.50 0.99
C THR A 19 6.42 6.00 2.23
N SER A 20 6.13 4.76 2.66
CA SER A 20 6.64 4.23 3.93
C SER A 20 6.79 2.71 3.88
N PRO A 21 8.02 2.17 3.71
CA PRO A 21 9.31 2.86 3.64
C PRO A 21 9.44 3.83 2.48
N ASN A 22 10.06 4.97 2.75
CA ASN A 22 10.21 6.07 1.79
C ASN A 22 11.23 5.76 0.70
N ASN A 23 11.02 6.38 -0.46
CA ASN A 23 11.97 6.40 -1.56
C ASN A 23 12.51 7.83 -1.68
N PRO A 24 13.83 8.10 -1.51
CA PRO A 24 14.92 7.13 -1.63
C PRO A 24 15.52 6.61 -0.32
N ASP A 25 15.21 7.19 0.85
CA ASP A 25 15.98 6.96 2.09
C ASP A 25 15.55 5.76 2.95
N GLY A 26 14.48 5.06 2.59
CA GLY A 26 13.97 3.88 3.30
C GLY A 26 13.30 4.16 4.64
N GLN A 27 13.07 5.43 5.00
CA GLN A 27 12.51 5.78 6.31
C GLN A 27 11.02 5.43 6.43
N LEU A 28 10.59 5.01 7.62
CA LEU A 28 9.18 4.74 7.89
C LEU A 28 8.44 6.06 8.18
N ASN A 29 7.95 6.69 7.13
CA ASN A 29 7.20 7.94 7.23
C ASN A 29 5.75 7.71 7.70
N LYS A 30 5.18 8.78 8.27
CA LYS A 30 3.77 8.92 8.63
C LYS A 30 3.25 10.22 8.03
N ALA A 31 1.94 10.30 7.84
CA ALA A 31 1.28 11.53 7.41
C ALA A 31 1.62 12.70 8.36
N ILE A 32 1.98 13.84 7.77
CA ILE A 32 2.28 15.08 8.48
C ILE A 32 0.99 15.88 8.70
N PHE A 33 0.08 15.88 7.71
CA PHE A 33 -1.19 16.59 7.82
C PHE A 33 -2.22 15.78 8.61
N GLN A 34 -2.94 16.44 9.51
CA GLN A 34 -3.99 15.84 10.33
C GLN A 34 -5.25 16.69 10.30
N GLY A 35 -6.38 16.08 10.65
CA GLY A 35 -7.69 16.74 10.73
C GLY A 35 -8.67 16.30 9.63
N PRO A 36 -9.92 16.78 9.68
CA PRO A 36 -11.00 16.32 8.81
C PRO A 36 -10.76 16.65 7.31
N ASN A 37 -9.99 17.70 7.04
CA ASN A 37 -9.65 18.14 5.68
C ASN A 37 -8.34 17.55 5.16
N ALA A 38 -7.70 16.66 5.91
CA ALA A 38 -6.48 15.96 5.50
C ALA A 38 -6.79 14.49 5.22
N LYS A 39 -6.34 13.99 4.07
CA LYS A 39 -6.41 12.57 3.69
C LYS A 39 -5.01 12.10 3.32
N ALA A 40 -4.66 10.87 3.70
CA ALA A 40 -3.38 10.28 3.37
C ALA A 40 -3.56 9.02 2.52
N ILE A 41 -2.73 8.89 1.48
CA ILE A 41 -2.59 7.70 0.65
C ILE A 41 -1.23 7.10 1.00
N TYR A 42 -1.25 5.95 1.65
CA TYR A 42 -0.02 5.26 2.04
C TYR A 42 0.48 4.35 0.92
N ASP A 43 1.61 4.71 0.32
CA ASP A 43 2.34 3.82 -0.55
C ASP A 43 3.21 2.87 0.29
N ARG A 44 2.77 1.61 0.35
CA ARG A 44 3.36 0.51 1.13
C ARG A 44 4.11 -0.48 0.23
N VAL A 45 4.51 -0.10 -1.00
CA VAL A 45 5.18 -1.03 -1.93
C VAL A 45 6.49 -1.61 -1.38
N TYR A 46 7.20 -0.88 -0.52
CA TYR A 46 8.42 -1.35 0.14
C TYR A 46 8.16 -1.90 1.57
N TYR A 47 6.92 -1.96 2.08
CA TYR A 47 6.63 -2.39 3.45
C TYR A 47 6.64 -3.92 3.59
N TRP A 48 7.80 -4.50 3.31
CA TRP A 48 8.08 -5.94 3.35
C TRP A 48 9.41 -6.20 4.06
N PRO A 49 9.61 -7.38 4.69
CA PRO A 49 10.85 -7.75 5.37
C PRO A 49 12.12 -7.62 4.54
N HIS A 50 12.01 -7.57 3.20
CA HIS A 50 13.14 -7.34 2.29
C HIS A 50 13.73 -5.93 2.35
N PHE A 51 12.95 -4.93 2.76
CA PHE A 51 13.36 -3.52 2.74
C PHE A 51 13.38 -2.88 4.13
N THR A 52 12.56 -3.39 5.06
CA THR A 52 12.44 -2.80 6.40
C THR A 52 12.02 -3.86 7.42
N ALA A 53 12.36 -3.63 8.69
CA ALA A 53 11.74 -4.37 9.78
C ALA A 53 10.24 -4.06 9.83
N ILE A 54 9.40 -5.03 10.21
CA ILE A 54 7.96 -4.84 10.32
C ILE A 54 7.61 -4.59 11.79
N PRO A 55 7.51 -3.34 12.25
CA PRO A 55 7.24 -3.04 13.66
C PRO A 55 5.81 -3.39 14.07
N ALA A 56 4.87 -3.31 13.14
CA ALA A 56 3.46 -3.63 13.33
C ALA A 56 2.77 -3.88 11.98
N PRO A 57 1.62 -4.56 11.94
CA PRO A 57 0.74 -4.57 10.77
C PRO A 57 0.37 -3.14 10.35
N ALA A 58 0.32 -2.88 9.04
CA ALA A 58 -0.14 -1.59 8.53
C ALA A 58 -1.66 -1.48 8.67
N ASP A 59 -2.15 -0.31 9.09
CA ASP A 59 -3.56 -0.07 9.43
C ASP A 59 -4.05 1.32 8.99
N ASP A 60 -3.56 1.82 7.85
CA ASP A 60 -3.97 3.12 7.34
C ASP A 60 -5.31 3.06 6.58
N GLU A 61 -5.98 4.20 6.41
CA GLU A 61 -7.29 4.29 5.73
C GLU A 61 -7.26 3.86 4.26
N LEU A 62 -6.15 4.15 3.58
CA LEU A 62 -5.90 3.77 2.20
C LEU A 62 -4.43 3.39 2.05
N MET A 63 -4.18 2.12 1.72
CA MET A 63 -2.85 1.57 1.52
C MET A 63 -2.70 0.98 0.11
N ILE A 64 -1.57 1.22 -0.54
CA ILE A 64 -1.25 0.70 -1.87
C ILE A 64 -0.06 -0.26 -1.79
N PHE A 65 -0.18 -1.38 -2.48
CA PHE A 65 0.86 -2.42 -2.57
C PHE A 65 1.07 -2.87 -4.02
N SER A 66 2.22 -3.49 -4.31
CA SER A 66 2.50 -4.04 -5.64
C SER A 66 3.41 -5.26 -5.59
N ILE A 67 3.14 -6.24 -6.46
CA ILE A 67 4.03 -7.39 -6.67
C ILE A 67 5.38 -6.99 -7.31
N SER A 68 5.46 -5.78 -7.87
CA SER A 68 6.71 -5.26 -8.47
C SER A 68 7.85 -5.22 -7.46
N LYS A 69 7.56 -4.82 -6.22
CA LYS A 69 8.54 -4.72 -5.13
C LYS A 69 8.43 -5.88 -4.14
N PHE A 70 7.28 -6.54 -4.05
CA PHE A 70 7.13 -7.70 -3.20
C PHE A 70 7.80 -8.96 -3.76
N THR A 71 7.57 -9.30 -5.04
CA THR A 71 8.07 -10.53 -5.66
C THR A 71 8.99 -10.28 -6.86
N GLY A 72 9.31 -9.03 -7.17
CA GLY A 72 10.18 -8.65 -8.30
C GLY A 72 9.51 -8.68 -9.68
N HIS A 73 8.20 -8.92 -9.76
CA HIS A 73 7.48 -9.11 -11.04
C HIS A 73 6.92 -7.80 -11.62
N ALA A 74 7.78 -6.81 -11.82
CA ALA A 74 7.37 -5.47 -12.26
C ALA A 74 6.66 -5.44 -13.63
N GLY A 75 7.01 -6.37 -14.53
CA GLY A 75 6.40 -6.49 -15.86
C GLY A 75 4.95 -6.98 -15.85
N SER A 76 4.48 -7.58 -14.75
CA SER A 76 3.08 -8.01 -14.62
C SER A 76 2.11 -6.86 -14.39
N ARG A 77 2.61 -5.65 -14.10
CA ARG A 77 1.81 -4.43 -13.91
C ARG A 77 0.62 -4.62 -12.94
N PHE A 78 0.85 -5.37 -11.86
CA PHE A 78 -0.19 -5.70 -10.88
C PHE A 78 0.09 -5.06 -9.53
N GLY A 79 -0.93 -4.37 -9.00
CA GLY A 79 -0.95 -3.77 -7.67
C GLY A 79 -2.36 -3.84 -7.11
N TRP A 80 -2.48 -3.60 -5.81
CA TRP A 80 -3.76 -3.59 -5.13
C TRP A 80 -3.80 -2.47 -4.09
N ALA A 81 -5.01 -2.03 -3.78
CA ALA A 81 -5.26 -1.10 -2.69
C ALA A 81 -6.11 -1.79 -1.62
N VAL A 82 -5.82 -1.50 -0.36
CA VAL A 82 -6.69 -1.81 0.78
C VAL A 82 -7.30 -0.48 1.19
N VAL A 83 -8.63 -0.39 1.11
CA VAL A 83 -9.38 0.86 1.29
C VAL A 83 -10.47 0.60 2.33
N LYS A 84 -10.47 1.38 3.42
CA LYS A 84 -11.48 1.26 4.48
C LYS A 84 -12.78 1.98 4.13
N ASP A 85 -12.69 3.15 3.50
CA ASP A 85 -13.86 3.95 3.10
C ASP A 85 -14.51 3.39 1.82
N GLU A 86 -15.75 2.91 1.95
CA GLU A 86 -16.52 2.33 0.85
C GLU A 86 -16.76 3.33 -0.31
N SER A 87 -16.95 4.61 0.00
CA SER A 87 -17.19 5.63 -1.02
C SER A 87 -15.95 5.86 -1.88
N VAL A 88 -14.76 5.83 -1.26
CA VAL A 88 -13.47 5.93 -1.96
C VAL A 88 -13.24 4.68 -2.79
N TYR A 89 -13.50 3.50 -2.22
CA TYR A 89 -13.42 2.22 -2.94
C TYR A 89 -14.27 2.24 -4.22
N LYS A 90 -15.55 2.62 -4.14
CA LYS A 90 -16.46 2.67 -5.29
C LYS A 90 -15.94 3.59 -6.40
N ARG A 91 -15.43 4.77 -6.04
CA ARG A 91 -14.86 5.72 -7.01
C ARG A 91 -13.59 5.18 -7.66
N MET A 92 -12.74 4.48 -6.92
CA MET A 92 -11.55 3.81 -7.46
C MET A 92 -11.94 2.67 -8.42
N SER A 93 -12.92 1.85 -8.05
CA SER A 93 -13.42 0.77 -8.91
C SER A 93 -14.03 1.31 -10.21
N GLU A 94 -14.84 2.36 -10.13
CA GLU A 94 -15.42 3.03 -11.29
C GLU A 94 -14.32 3.60 -12.21
N TYR A 95 -13.30 4.24 -11.63
CA TYR A 95 -12.16 4.73 -12.42
C TYR A 95 -11.42 3.59 -13.15
N ILE A 96 -11.16 2.46 -12.49
CA ILE A 96 -10.50 1.30 -13.13
C ILE A 96 -11.36 0.74 -14.26
N GLU A 97 -12.68 0.65 -14.07
CA GLU A 97 -13.59 0.18 -15.10
C GLU A 97 -13.61 1.12 -16.31
N LEU A 98 -13.76 2.43 -16.08
CA LEU A 98 -13.82 3.43 -17.14
C LEU A 98 -12.48 3.61 -17.87
N SER A 99 -11.36 3.45 -17.17
CA SER A 99 -10.02 3.71 -17.73
C SER A 99 -9.43 2.52 -18.49
N SER A 100 -9.69 1.29 -18.03
CA SER A 100 -9.05 0.10 -18.61
C SER A 100 -9.95 -1.14 -18.69
N LEU A 101 -11.25 -1.03 -18.39
CA LEU A 101 -12.20 -2.16 -18.32
C LEU A 101 -11.70 -3.26 -17.37
N GLY A 102 -11.11 -2.85 -16.25
CA GLY A 102 -10.52 -3.75 -15.27
C GLY A 102 -9.04 -4.05 -15.52
N VAL A 103 -8.59 -5.19 -14.99
CA VAL A 103 -7.18 -5.64 -15.02
C VAL A 103 -7.09 -6.95 -15.78
N SER A 104 -6.01 -7.15 -16.55
CA SER A 104 -5.74 -8.39 -17.29
C SER A 104 -5.92 -9.65 -16.42
N ARG A 105 -6.70 -10.62 -16.93
CA ARG A 105 -6.93 -11.91 -16.25
C ARG A 105 -5.66 -12.74 -16.15
N ASP A 106 -4.75 -12.64 -17.11
CA ASP A 106 -3.44 -13.31 -17.06
C ASP A 106 -2.57 -12.72 -15.95
N ALA A 107 -2.60 -11.38 -15.79
CA ALA A 107 -1.91 -10.72 -14.68
C ALA A 107 -2.49 -11.13 -13.32
N GLN A 108 -3.82 -11.19 -13.20
CA GLN A 108 -4.50 -11.69 -12.00
C GLN A 108 -4.14 -13.14 -11.67
N LEU A 109 -4.17 -14.05 -12.67
CA LEU A 109 -3.83 -15.46 -12.49
C LEU A 109 -2.37 -15.64 -12.07
N ARG A 110 -1.44 -14.92 -12.70
CA ARG A 110 -0.02 -14.97 -12.35
C ARG A 110 0.21 -14.42 -10.94
N ALA A 111 -0.38 -13.27 -10.61
CA ALA A 111 -0.27 -12.66 -9.28
C ALA A 111 -0.82 -13.62 -8.20
N SER A 112 -2.00 -14.22 -8.42
CA SER A 112 -2.60 -15.18 -7.49
C SER A 112 -1.68 -16.37 -7.20
N LYS A 113 -1.08 -16.98 -8.23
CA LYS A 113 -0.13 -18.10 -8.06
C LYS A 113 1.11 -17.69 -7.27
N LEU A 114 1.69 -16.52 -7.58
CA LEU A 114 2.88 -15.99 -6.88
C LEU A 114 2.59 -15.69 -5.41
N LEU A 115 1.47 -15.02 -5.12
CA LEU A 115 1.06 -14.69 -3.76
C LEU A 115 0.80 -15.96 -2.95
N ASN A 116 0.09 -16.95 -3.51
CA ASN A 116 -0.17 -18.21 -2.84
C ASN A 116 1.12 -18.96 -2.47
N MET A 117 2.09 -19.04 -3.39
CA MET A 117 3.39 -19.65 -3.10
C MET A 117 4.17 -18.89 -2.01
N THR A 118 4.12 -17.55 -2.05
CA THR A 118 4.86 -16.70 -1.11
C THR A 118 4.27 -16.82 0.31
N PHE A 119 2.95 -16.70 0.45
CA PHE A 119 2.28 -16.81 1.75
C PHE A 119 2.36 -18.23 2.34
N THR A 120 2.23 -19.28 1.51
CA THR A 120 2.41 -20.66 1.98
C THR A 120 3.83 -20.88 2.52
N ARG A 121 4.85 -20.32 1.85
CA ARG A 121 6.24 -20.42 2.30
C ARG A 121 6.51 -19.63 3.58
N LEU A 122 5.95 -18.43 3.73
CA LEU A 122 6.07 -17.64 4.96
C LEU A 122 5.54 -18.42 6.18
N CYS A 123 4.35 -19.01 6.06
CA CYS A 123 3.76 -19.79 7.15
C CYS A 123 4.61 -21.02 7.53
N VAL A 124 5.27 -21.66 6.56
CA VAL A 124 6.18 -22.80 6.83
C VAL A 124 7.47 -22.34 7.53
N VAL A 125 7.98 -21.13 7.25
CA VAL A 125 9.16 -20.59 7.93
C VAL A 125 8.84 -20.26 9.39
N GLU A 126 7.73 -19.56 9.68
CA GLU A 126 7.30 -19.27 11.06
C GLU A 126 7.07 -20.54 11.89
N MET A 127 6.43 -21.57 11.30
CA MET A 127 6.18 -22.85 11.98
C MET A 127 7.47 -23.63 12.34
N ARG A 128 8.60 -23.31 11.70
CA ARG A 128 9.91 -23.90 12.02
C ARG A 128 10.71 -23.08 13.03
N GLU A 129 10.45 -21.78 13.14
CA GLU A 129 11.11 -20.91 14.13
C GLU A 129 10.45 -20.97 15.51
N GLY A 130 9.12 -21.18 15.58
CA GLY A 130 8.39 -21.35 16.85
C GLY A 130 8.53 -22.72 17.55
N ARG A 131 9.47 -23.57 17.11
CA ARG A 131 9.72 -24.92 17.68
C ARG A 131 11.17 -25.11 18.15
N ARG A 132 11.82 -24.02 18.54
CA ARG A 132 13.14 -24.01 19.19
C ARG A 132 13.04 -23.39 20.57
#